data_AF-A0A1B1NCD2-F1
#
_entry.id   AF-A0A1B1NCD2-F1
#
_cell.length_a   1.000
_cell.length_b   1.000
_cell.length_c   1.000
_cell.angle_alpha   90.00
_cell.angle_beta   90.00
_cell.angle_gamma   90.00
#
_symmetry.space_group_name_H-M   'P 1'
#
loop_
_entity.id
_entity.type
_entity.pdbx_description
1 polymer ?
#
loop_
_entity_poly.entity_id
_entity_poly.type
_entity_poly.pdbx_seq_one_letter_code
_entity_poly.pdbx_strand_id
1 'polypeptide(L)'
;MRRALTMATVMSLAVLTACSAQDEDASSSETSAEQGMEGTTASEDAAAEREVADDPVCQGFLAGQGTPLDERATTQLEVVSAGDDLDSVSFSELTLLSGRLSTLAEQGGDHAALVERVNAPLEQVNDAVVEAGTRTEDVIDIPDVDTEDAQAALEELVGACTA
;
A
#
# COMPACT_ATOMS: atom_id res chain seq x y z
N MET A 1 -43.68 11.28 -27.47
CA MET A 1 -42.73 12.05 -28.31
C MET A 1 -41.72 12.75 -27.40
N ARG A 2 -40.46 12.87 -27.83
CA ARG A 2 -39.45 13.93 -27.55
C ARG A 2 -39.47 14.72 -26.20
N ARG A 3 -38.26 14.79 -25.60
CA ARG A 3 -37.66 15.85 -24.70
C ARG A 3 -37.83 15.75 -23.17
N ALA A 4 -36.78 15.24 -22.52
CA ALA A 4 -35.84 16.02 -21.70
C ALA A 4 -34.44 15.38 -21.95
N LEU A 5 -33.35 16.01 -22.39
CA LEU A 5 -32.65 17.29 -22.10
C LEU A 5 -31.85 17.27 -20.79
N THR A 6 -30.53 17.44 -20.97
CA THR A 6 -29.43 17.31 -20.01
C THR A 6 -29.12 18.60 -19.27
N MET A 7 -28.81 18.47 -17.96
CA MET A 7 -27.75 19.20 -17.24
C MET A 7 -27.16 18.19 -16.24
N ALA A 8 -25.85 17.97 -16.10
CA ALA A 8 -24.72 18.91 -15.96
C ALA A 8 -24.68 19.56 -14.56
N THR A 9 -24.20 18.79 -13.58
CA THR A 9 -23.84 19.28 -12.23
C THR A 9 -22.33 19.39 -12.15
N VAL A 10 -21.82 20.49 -11.58
CA VAL A 10 -20.42 20.93 -11.72
C VAL A 10 -19.52 20.33 -10.62
N MET A 11 -18.23 20.14 -10.92
CA MET A 11 -17.20 19.77 -9.95
C MET A 11 -17.08 20.82 -8.83
N SER A 12 -17.05 20.36 -7.58
CA SER A 12 -16.70 21.20 -6.41
C SER A 12 -15.33 20.79 -5.87
N LEU A 13 -14.24 21.33 -6.44
CA LEU A 13 -12.93 21.27 -5.79
C LEU A 13 -12.93 22.22 -4.58
N ALA A 14 -12.85 21.67 -3.37
CA ALA A 14 -12.68 22.44 -2.14
C ALA A 14 -11.19 22.74 -1.90
N VAL A 15 -10.63 23.70 -2.63
CA VAL A 15 -9.28 24.22 -2.36
C VAL A 15 -9.33 25.14 -1.14
N LEU A 16 -8.79 24.67 -0.01
CA LEU A 16 -8.66 25.45 1.23
C LEU A 16 -7.21 25.89 1.47
N THR A 17 -6.75 26.85 0.66
CA THR A 17 -5.50 27.59 0.91
C THR A 17 -5.82 29.06 1.15
N ALA A 18 -5.87 29.47 2.42
CA ALA A 18 -5.99 30.87 2.82
C ALA A 18 -5.16 31.09 4.10
N CYS A 19 -4.10 31.88 3.99
CA CYS A 19 -3.14 32.13 5.08
C CYS A 19 -3.35 33.53 5.68
N SER A 20 -3.45 33.58 7.02
CA SER A 20 -3.07 34.66 7.95
C SER A 20 -3.30 36.15 7.61
N ALA A 21 -4.21 36.77 8.37
CA ALA A 21 -4.08 38.12 8.97
C ALA A 21 -5.02 38.17 10.22
N GLN A 22 -4.66 38.59 11.44
CA GLN A 22 -3.84 39.71 11.96
C GLN A 22 -4.65 41.04 12.04
N ASP A 23 -4.56 41.93 13.04
CA ASP A 23 -3.81 42.03 14.33
C ASP A 23 -4.69 41.58 15.55
N GLU A 24 -4.53 41.88 16.86
CA GLU A 24 -3.81 42.92 17.65
C GLU A 24 -3.44 42.41 19.09
N ASP A 25 -2.79 43.25 19.91
CA ASP A 25 -1.96 42.88 21.08
C ASP A 25 -2.64 42.89 22.48
N ALA A 26 -2.05 42.15 23.44
CA ALA A 26 -2.17 42.38 24.89
C ALA A 26 -0.90 41.98 25.70
N SER A 27 0.26 42.51 25.32
CA SER A 27 1.47 42.79 26.12
C SER A 27 1.92 41.78 27.20
N SER A 28 3.06 41.13 26.97
CA SER A 28 4.22 41.21 27.89
C SER A 28 5.52 40.72 27.22
N SER A 29 6.64 41.34 27.58
CA SER A 29 7.98 40.98 27.11
C SER A 29 8.46 39.64 27.67
N GLU A 30 9.29 38.92 26.91
CA GLU A 30 10.74 38.81 27.22
C GLU A 30 11.54 38.26 26.02
N THR A 31 12.82 38.62 25.95
CA THR A 31 13.74 38.19 24.88
C THR A 31 14.53 36.95 25.32
N SER A 32 14.56 35.91 24.49
CA SER A 32 15.62 34.89 24.50
C SER A 32 15.79 34.26 23.12
N ALA A 33 17.00 33.77 22.88
CA ALA A 33 17.52 33.51 21.53
C ALA A 33 16.94 32.26 20.84
N GLU A 34 16.78 32.41 19.52
CA GLU A 34 17.18 31.45 18.48
C GLU A 34 17.44 30.00 18.94
N GLN A 35 16.52 29.10 18.56
CA GLN A 35 16.88 27.75 18.14
C GLN A 35 15.97 27.34 16.98
N GLY A 36 16.51 26.56 16.04
CA GLY A 36 15.88 26.30 14.75
C GLY A 36 14.55 25.58 14.89
N MET A 37 13.46 26.22 14.47
CA MET A 37 12.21 25.53 14.19
C MET A 37 12.34 24.84 12.83
N GLU A 38 13.01 23.68 12.81
CA GLU A 38 12.97 22.72 11.71
C GLU A 38 11.53 22.20 11.62
N GLY A 39 10.68 23.00 10.98
CA GLY A 39 9.29 22.66 10.74
C GLY A 39 9.23 21.42 9.87
N THR A 40 8.62 20.37 10.42
CA THR A 40 8.36 19.07 9.79
C THR A 40 8.17 19.21 8.28
N THR A 41 9.18 18.79 7.51
CA THR A 41 8.90 18.25 6.19
C THR A 41 7.90 17.14 6.40
N ALA A 42 6.67 17.32 5.91
CA ALA A 42 5.85 16.16 5.63
C ALA A 42 6.70 15.30 4.68
N SER A 43 6.93 14.04 5.04
CA SER A 43 7.37 13.06 4.05
C SER A 43 6.18 12.82 3.13
N GLU A 44 6.00 13.74 2.19
CA GLU A 44 5.70 13.39 0.81
C GLU A 44 6.85 12.47 0.38
N ASP A 45 6.73 11.19 0.79
CA ASP A 45 7.57 10.12 0.29
C ASP A 45 7.14 9.90 -1.16
N ALA A 46 7.71 10.76 -2.01
CA ALA A 46 7.59 10.69 -3.44
C ALA A 46 8.36 9.44 -3.87
N ALA A 47 7.66 8.29 -3.75
CA ALA A 47 8.15 6.96 -4.12
C ALA A 47 8.98 7.09 -5.39
N ALA A 48 10.29 6.85 -5.25
CA ALA A 48 11.28 7.36 -6.18
C ALA A 48 10.89 6.98 -7.61
N GLU A 49 10.83 7.96 -8.53
CA GLU A 49 10.25 7.79 -9.87
C GLU A 49 10.97 6.68 -10.67
N ARG A 50 10.52 5.44 -10.49
CA ARG A 50 11.02 4.27 -11.22
C ARG A 50 10.48 4.35 -12.64
N GLU A 51 11.34 4.08 -13.61
CA GLU A 51 10.87 3.78 -14.96
C GLU A 51 10.24 2.37 -14.91
N VAL A 52 8.92 2.31 -15.09
CA VAL A 52 8.10 1.09 -15.01
C VAL A 52 7.53 0.81 -16.39
N ALA A 53 7.63 -0.43 -16.86
CA ALA A 53 7.14 -0.86 -18.16
C ALA A 53 5.63 -0.56 -18.38
N ASP A 54 5.22 -0.32 -19.62
CA ASP A 54 3.82 -0.08 -20.05
C ASP A 54 2.89 -1.32 -19.93
N ASP A 55 3.25 -2.31 -19.12
CA ASP A 55 2.46 -3.51 -18.83
C ASP A 55 1.52 -3.26 -17.62
N PRO A 56 0.22 -3.64 -17.69
CA PRO A 56 -0.75 -3.34 -16.63
C PRO A 56 -0.43 -4.01 -15.29
N VAL A 57 0.24 -5.18 -15.29
CA VAL A 57 0.70 -5.82 -14.04
C VAL A 57 1.82 -4.98 -13.44
N CYS A 58 2.84 -4.61 -14.22
CA CYS A 58 3.93 -3.74 -13.76
C CYS A 58 3.44 -2.39 -13.22
N GLN A 59 2.53 -1.72 -13.92
CA GLN A 59 1.94 -0.45 -13.47
C GLN A 59 1.10 -0.64 -12.19
N GLY A 60 0.32 -1.71 -12.08
CA GLY A 60 -0.46 -2.02 -10.87
C GLY A 60 0.40 -2.44 -9.67
N PHE A 61 1.58 -3.01 -9.92
CA PHE A 61 2.51 -3.49 -8.89
C PHE A 61 3.41 -2.37 -8.37
N LEU A 62 4.07 -1.62 -9.26
CA LEU A 62 5.12 -0.65 -8.90
C LEU A 62 4.64 0.82 -8.92
N ALA A 63 3.70 1.18 -9.80
CA ALA A 63 3.20 2.56 -9.97
C ALA A 63 1.82 2.81 -9.32
N GLY A 64 1.51 2.03 -8.28
CA GLY A 64 0.23 2.09 -7.56
C GLY A 64 0.04 3.34 -6.69
N GLN A 65 -1.16 3.51 -6.13
CA GLN A 65 -1.44 4.56 -5.14
C GLN A 65 -1.11 4.08 -3.71
N GLY A 66 -0.25 4.84 -3.03
CA GLY A 66 0.29 4.52 -1.71
C GLY A 66 1.65 3.81 -1.82
N THR A 67 2.05 3.09 -0.78
CA THR A 67 3.24 2.21 -0.83
C THR A 67 3.11 1.20 -1.98
N PRO A 68 4.13 1.05 -2.85
CA PRO A 68 4.19 0.03 -3.89
C PRO A 68 3.92 -1.39 -3.40
N LEU A 69 3.45 -2.27 -4.29
CA LEU A 69 3.10 -3.64 -3.92
C LEU A 69 4.31 -4.55 -3.77
N ASP A 70 5.44 -4.24 -4.40
CA ASP A 70 6.70 -4.96 -4.20
C ASP A 70 7.26 -4.72 -2.80
N GLU A 71 7.30 -3.47 -2.34
CA GLU A 71 7.74 -3.10 -0.99
C GLU A 71 6.85 -3.78 0.07
N ARG A 72 5.53 -3.78 -0.14
CA ARG A 72 4.58 -4.49 0.74
C ARG A 72 4.70 -6.02 0.66
N ALA A 73 4.98 -6.58 -0.52
CA ALA A 73 5.21 -8.01 -0.69
C ALA A 73 6.48 -8.45 0.04
N THR A 74 7.58 -7.69 -0.06
CA THR A 74 8.81 -7.94 0.71
C THR A 74 8.49 -8.01 2.21
N THR A 75 7.87 -6.97 2.78
CA THR A 75 7.56 -6.94 4.22
C THR A 75 6.66 -8.09 4.67
N GLN A 76 5.62 -8.43 3.90
CA GLN A 76 4.68 -9.49 4.30
C GLN A 76 5.25 -10.91 4.07
N LEU A 77 6.13 -11.10 3.07
CA LEU A 77 6.89 -12.34 2.90
C LEU A 77 7.96 -12.51 3.99
N GLU A 78 8.61 -11.43 4.44
CA GLU A 78 9.52 -11.46 5.60
C GLU A 78 8.77 -11.85 6.90
N VAL A 79 7.56 -11.30 7.11
CA VAL A 79 6.70 -11.65 8.25
C VAL A 79 6.25 -13.12 8.20
N VAL A 80 5.78 -13.62 7.06
CA VAL A 80 5.39 -15.04 6.92
C VAL A 80 6.61 -15.96 7.04
N SER A 81 7.78 -15.56 6.50
CA SER A 81 9.04 -16.31 6.62
C SER A 81 9.60 -16.37 8.04
N ALA A 82 9.15 -15.52 8.96
CA ALA A 82 9.56 -15.56 10.37
C ALA A 82 8.85 -16.68 11.15
N GLY A 83 7.61 -17.03 10.77
CA GLY A 83 6.79 -18.01 11.47
C GLY A 83 6.28 -17.55 12.85
N ASP A 84 6.37 -16.26 13.16
CA ASP A 84 5.82 -15.66 14.39
C ASP A 84 4.30 -15.49 14.30
N ASP A 85 3.59 -15.67 15.43
CA ASP A 85 2.13 -15.48 15.51
C ASP A 85 1.71 -14.05 15.13
N LEU A 86 0.64 -13.90 14.35
CA LEU A 86 0.19 -12.59 13.87
C LEU A 86 -0.84 -11.95 14.80
N ASP A 87 -0.79 -10.63 14.96
CA ASP A 87 -1.91 -9.88 15.53
C ASP A 87 -2.99 -9.60 14.46
N SER A 88 -4.20 -9.27 14.92
CA SER A 88 -5.36 -9.00 14.03
C SER A 88 -5.16 -7.88 12.99
N VAL A 89 -4.27 -6.91 13.24
CA VAL A 89 -3.91 -5.87 12.26
C VAL A 89 -2.94 -6.44 11.22
N SER A 90 -1.87 -7.12 11.65
CA SER A 90 -0.90 -7.76 10.74
C SER A 90 -1.58 -8.77 9.80
N PHE A 91 -2.45 -9.64 10.33
CA PHE A 91 -3.24 -10.57 9.50
C PHE A 91 -4.22 -9.84 8.55
N SER A 92 -4.78 -8.69 8.95
CA SER A 92 -5.60 -7.85 8.07
C SER A 92 -4.78 -7.23 6.94
N GLU A 93 -3.55 -6.79 7.19
CA GLU A 93 -2.65 -6.26 6.15
C GLU A 93 -2.22 -7.34 5.15
N LEU A 94 -1.90 -8.55 5.63
CA LEU A 94 -1.65 -9.73 4.81
C LEU A 94 -2.85 -10.06 3.93
N THR A 95 -4.06 -10.12 4.51
CA THR A 95 -5.32 -10.36 3.78
C THR A 95 -5.57 -9.29 2.70
N LEU A 96 -5.33 -8.01 3.03
CA LEU A 96 -5.53 -6.88 2.11
C LEU A 96 -4.46 -6.80 1.02
N LEU A 97 -3.25 -7.27 1.27
CA LEU A 97 -2.24 -7.45 0.23
C LEU A 97 -2.61 -8.62 -0.68
N SER A 98 -2.92 -9.78 -0.10
CA SER A 98 -3.19 -10.99 -0.88
C SER A 98 -4.38 -10.80 -1.83
N GLY A 99 -5.50 -10.26 -1.35
CA GLY A 99 -6.64 -9.94 -2.22
C GLY A 99 -6.32 -8.88 -3.30
N ARG A 100 -5.36 -7.98 -3.07
CA ARG A 100 -4.84 -7.06 -4.11
C ARG A 100 -4.01 -7.80 -5.16
N LEU A 101 -3.18 -8.77 -4.76
CA LEU A 101 -2.35 -9.56 -5.67
C LEU A 101 -3.20 -10.52 -6.52
N SER A 102 -4.18 -11.23 -5.94
CA SER A 102 -5.12 -12.05 -6.73
C SER A 102 -5.87 -11.19 -7.75
N THR A 103 -6.36 -10.00 -7.34
CA THR A 103 -7.01 -9.02 -8.25
C THR A 103 -6.06 -8.52 -9.36
N LEU A 104 -4.75 -8.46 -9.11
CA LEU A 104 -3.75 -8.03 -10.10
C LEU A 104 -3.43 -9.16 -11.09
N ALA A 105 -3.32 -10.41 -10.64
CA ALA A 105 -3.19 -11.58 -11.50
C ALA A 105 -4.43 -11.76 -12.40
N GLU A 106 -5.64 -11.62 -11.84
CA GLU A 106 -6.92 -11.72 -12.58
C GLU A 106 -7.07 -10.71 -13.73
N GLN A 107 -6.38 -9.56 -13.68
CA GLN A 107 -6.40 -8.57 -14.78
C GLN A 107 -5.63 -9.07 -16.02
N GLY A 108 -4.72 -10.02 -15.83
CA GLY A 108 -3.86 -10.56 -16.89
C GLY A 108 -2.77 -9.61 -17.36
N GLY A 109 -1.83 -10.16 -18.12
CA GLY A 109 -0.58 -9.53 -18.54
C GLY A 109 0.51 -10.59 -18.64
N ASP A 110 1.66 -10.26 -19.20
CA ASP A 110 2.73 -11.25 -19.41
C ASP A 110 3.35 -11.72 -18.07
N HIS A 111 3.16 -10.96 -16.99
CA HIS A 111 3.70 -11.21 -15.65
C HIS A 111 2.69 -11.79 -14.63
N ALA A 112 1.45 -12.08 -15.02
CA ALA A 112 0.41 -12.51 -14.07
C ALA A 112 0.80 -13.75 -13.26
N ALA A 113 1.46 -14.73 -13.88
CA ALA A 113 1.94 -15.95 -13.22
C ALA A 113 3.09 -15.71 -12.20
N LEU A 114 3.78 -14.56 -12.27
CA LEU A 114 4.73 -14.15 -11.22
C LEU A 114 3.98 -13.60 -10.01
N VAL A 115 2.92 -12.81 -10.22
CA VAL A 115 2.05 -12.31 -9.14
C VAL A 115 1.37 -13.47 -8.41
N GLU A 116 0.92 -14.51 -9.13
CA GLU A 116 0.39 -15.74 -8.52
C GLU A 116 1.43 -16.42 -7.60
N ARG A 117 2.68 -16.57 -8.04
CA ARG A 117 3.78 -17.13 -7.22
C ARG A 117 4.12 -16.27 -6.00
N VAL A 118 4.16 -14.94 -6.15
CA VAL A 118 4.36 -13.99 -5.04
C VAL A 118 3.22 -14.09 -4.00
N ASN A 119 1.99 -14.35 -4.44
CA ASN A 119 0.83 -14.40 -3.56
C ASN A 119 0.61 -15.76 -2.86
N ALA A 120 1.05 -16.87 -3.48
CA ALA A 120 0.80 -18.23 -3.01
C ALA A 120 1.01 -18.48 -1.49
N PRO A 121 2.11 -18.02 -0.84
CA PRO A 121 2.28 -18.20 0.60
C PRO A 121 1.29 -17.35 1.43
N LEU A 122 0.90 -16.17 0.94
CA LEU A 122 -0.07 -15.30 1.61
C LEU A 122 -1.49 -15.88 1.53
N GLU A 123 -1.86 -16.45 0.38
CA GLU A 123 -3.11 -17.20 0.20
C GLU A 123 -3.13 -18.43 1.11
N GLN A 124 -2.02 -19.18 1.22
CA GLN A 124 -1.92 -20.33 2.13
C GLN A 124 -2.09 -19.97 3.61
N VAL A 125 -1.51 -18.85 4.08
CA VAL A 125 -1.75 -18.34 5.44
C VAL A 125 -3.21 -17.91 5.62
N ASN A 126 -3.82 -17.29 4.61
CA ASN A 126 -5.21 -16.85 4.69
C ASN A 126 -6.17 -18.04 4.82
N ASP A 127 -6.05 -19.03 3.94
CA ASP A 127 -6.89 -20.24 3.94
C ASP A 127 -6.75 -21.03 5.25
N ALA A 128 -5.53 -21.17 5.79
CA ALA A 128 -5.29 -21.87 7.05
C ALA A 128 -5.99 -21.18 8.24
N VAL A 129 -5.86 -19.85 8.35
CA VAL A 129 -6.49 -19.05 9.41
C VAL A 129 -8.02 -19.00 9.24
N VAL A 130 -8.53 -19.07 8.00
CA VAL A 130 -9.97 -19.17 7.70
C VAL A 130 -10.54 -20.56 8.01
N GLU A 131 -9.79 -21.64 7.74
CA GLU A 131 -10.18 -23.02 8.10
C GLU A 131 -10.17 -23.23 9.63
N ALA A 132 -9.14 -22.73 10.31
CA ALA A 132 -9.04 -22.76 11.77
C ALA A 132 -10.11 -21.87 12.45
N GLY A 133 -10.51 -20.78 11.78
CA GLY A 133 -11.50 -19.82 12.26
C GLY A 133 -10.95 -18.77 13.25
N THR A 134 -9.63 -18.73 13.44
CA THR A 134 -8.89 -17.95 14.45
C THR A 134 -8.76 -16.45 14.13
N ARG A 135 -9.15 -16.03 12.91
CA ARG A 135 -9.05 -14.64 12.36
C ARG A 135 -9.62 -13.47 13.19
N THR A 136 -10.24 -13.73 14.34
CA THR A 136 -10.80 -12.72 15.25
C THR A 136 -10.23 -12.79 16.67
N GLU A 137 -9.17 -13.57 16.86
CA GLU A 137 -8.45 -13.69 18.14
C GLU A 137 -7.35 -12.62 18.23
N ASP A 138 -6.92 -12.30 19.46
CA ASP A 138 -5.92 -11.25 19.71
C ASP A 138 -4.51 -11.65 19.22
N VAL A 139 -4.28 -12.95 19.09
CA VAL A 139 -3.08 -13.62 18.54
C VAL A 139 -3.60 -14.71 17.60
N ILE A 140 -2.98 -14.84 16.43
CA ILE A 140 -3.40 -15.71 15.34
C ILE A 140 -2.22 -16.60 14.95
N ASP A 141 -2.24 -17.85 15.41
CA ASP A 141 -1.32 -18.91 15.00
C ASP A 141 -1.34 -19.04 13.45
N ILE A 142 -0.17 -18.95 12.81
CA ILE A 142 0.00 -19.19 11.37
C ILE A 142 0.78 -20.49 11.12
N PRO A 143 0.57 -21.18 9.98
CA PRO A 143 1.37 -22.34 9.62
C PRO A 143 2.81 -21.95 9.23
N ASP A 144 3.76 -22.87 9.40
CA ASP A 144 5.06 -22.82 8.73
C ASP A 144 4.83 -22.85 7.20
N VAL A 145 5.25 -21.79 6.49
CA VAL A 145 5.06 -21.64 5.04
C VAL A 145 6.40 -21.35 4.35
N ASP A 146 6.65 -22.02 3.23
CA ASP A 146 7.81 -21.80 2.38
C ASP A 146 7.61 -20.54 1.51
N THR A 147 8.51 -19.58 1.64
CA THR A 147 8.50 -18.32 0.89
C THR A 147 9.60 -18.22 -0.18
N GLU A 148 10.47 -19.23 -0.34
CA GLU A 148 11.64 -19.12 -1.23
C GLU A 148 11.24 -18.87 -2.70
N ASP A 149 10.23 -19.58 -3.23
CA ASP A 149 9.76 -19.35 -4.61
C ASP A 149 9.04 -18.01 -4.78
N ALA A 150 8.33 -17.53 -3.74
CA ALA A 150 7.62 -16.25 -3.77
C ALA A 150 8.60 -15.06 -3.72
N GLN A 151 9.68 -15.16 -2.94
CA GLN A 151 10.76 -14.18 -2.91
C GLN A 151 11.51 -14.16 -4.26
N ALA A 152 11.81 -15.33 -4.84
CA ALA A 152 12.43 -15.42 -6.16
C ALA A 152 11.51 -14.85 -7.28
N ALA A 153 10.20 -15.12 -7.22
CA ALA A 153 9.22 -14.55 -8.13
C ALA A 153 9.06 -13.03 -7.97
N LEU A 154 9.24 -12.51 -6.75
CA LEU A 154 9.23 -11.07 -6.47
C LEU A 154 10.43 -10.37 -7.10
N GLU A 155 11.64 -10.91 -6.93
CA GLU A 155 12.85 -10.40 -7.61
C GLU A 155 12.71 -10.47 -9.14
N GLU A 156 12.18 -11.58 -9.67
CA GLU A 156 11.92 -11.78 -11.10
C GLU A 156 10.91 -10.75 -11.65
N LEU A 157 9.82 -10.50 -10.92
CA LEU A 157 8.77 -9.54 -11.28
C LEU A 157 9.27 -8.09 -11.24
N VAL A 158 9.94 -7.68 -10.15
CA VAL A 158 10.51 -6.33 -10.04
C VAL A 158 11.55 -6.11 -11.15
N GLY A 159 12.43 -7.09 -11.39
CA GLY A 159 13.42 -7.04 -12.46
C GLY A 159 12.80 -6.92 -13.84
N ALA A 160 11.77 -7.71 -14.17
CA ALA A 160 11.08 -7.65 -15.46
C ALA A 160 10.34 -6.32 -15.69
N CYS A 161 9.81 -5.71 -14.62
CA CYS A 161 9.05 -4.47 -14.70
C CYS A 161 9.88 -3.18 -14.76
N THR A 162 11.21 -3.24 -14.55
CA THR A 162 12.12 -2.08 -14.56
C THR A 162 13.39 -2.28 -15.41
N ALA A 163 13.29 -3.03 -16.52
CA ALA A 163 14.43 -3.41 -17.39
C ALA A 163 14.41 -2.76 -18.79
#